data_AF-A0A4R3EE56-F1
#
_entry.id   AF-A0A4R3EE56-F1
#
_cell.length_a   1.000
_cell.length_b   1.000
_cell.length_c   1.000
_cell.angle_alpha   90.00
_cell.angle_beta   90.00
_cell.angle_gamma   90.00
#
_symmetry.space_group_name_H-M   'P 1'
#
loop_
_entity.id
_entity.type
_entity.pdbx_description
1 polymer ?
#
loop_
_entity_poly.entity_id
_entity_poly.type
_entity_poly.pdbx_seq_one_letter_code
_entity_poly.pdbx_strand_id
1 'polypeptide(L)' 'MVSSIVKLLALAAAVLGPFIGGYVTAHTIVVEASWFFALAGSGIGIAGLLVFASIDRGERRAHARARNLVRGA' A
#
# COMPACT_ATOMS: atom_id res chain seq x y z
N MET A 1 -5.40 15.44 7.24
CA MET A 1 -6.21 15.10 6.05
C MET A 1 -5.37 14.47 4.94
N VAL A 2 -4.29 15.12 4.49
CA VAL A 2 -3.41 14.59 3.42
C VAL A 2 -2.89 13.17 3.73
N SER A 3 -2.39 12.93 4.95
CA SER A 3 -1.91 11.60 5.38
C SER A 3 -2.97 10.50 5.26
N SER A 4 -4.22 10.79 5.63
CA SER A 4 -5.34 9.84 5.58
C SER A 4 -5.72 9.47 4.13
N ILE A 5 -5.68 10.43 3.21
CA ILE A 5 -5.92 10.20 1.78
C ILE A 5 -4.83 9.32 1.19
N VAL A 6 -3.56 9.57 1.52
CA VAL A 6 -2.44 8.76 1.03
C VAL A 6 -2.52 7.32 1.58
N LYS A 7 -2.92 7.14 2.84
CA LYS A 7 -3.18 5.81 3.40
C LYS A 7 -4.30 5.08 2.64
N LEU A 8 -5.40 5.77 2.34
CA LEU A 8 -6.51 5.19 1.56
C LEU A 8 -6.07 4.77 0.16
N LEU A 9 -5.29 5.60 -0.52
CA LEU A 9 -4.74 5.28 -1.85
C LEU A 9 -3.76 4.10 -1.77
N ALA A 10 -2.90 4.07 -0.77
CA ALA A 10 -1.96 2.96 -0.55
C ALA A 10 -2.70 1.64 -0.25
N LEU A 11 -3.77 1.70 0.54
CA LEU A 11 -4.64 0.56 0.81
C LEU A 11 -5.38 0.11 -0.46
N ALA A 12 -5.90 1.05 -1.25
CA ALA A 12 -6.57 0.75 -2.52
C ALA A 12 -5.60 0.07 -3.50
N ALA A 13 -4.37 0.56 -3.62
CA ALA A 13 -3.33 -0.07 -4.43
C ALA A 13 -2.95 -1.47 -3.91
N ALA A 14 -2.86 -1.63 -2.57
CA ALA A 14 -2.57 -2.90 -1.93
C ALA A 14 -3.63 -3.97 -2.25
N VAL A 15 -4.90 -3.59 -2.20
CA VAL A 15 -6.03 -4.48 -2.47
C VAL A 15 -6.17 -4.71 -3.97
N LEU A 16 -6.24 -3.66 -4.78
CA LEU A 16 -6.59 -3.77 -6.20
C LEU A 16 -5.43 -4.25 -7.08
N GLY A 17 -4.17 -3.98 -6.72
CA GLY A 17 -2.99 -4.35 -7.52
C GLY A 17 -2.95 -5.84 -7.90
N PRO A 18 -3.05 -6.77 -6.94
CA PRO A 18 -3.06 -8.20 -7.21
C PRO A 18 -4.27 -8.65 -8.05
N PHE A 19 -5.46 -8.07 -7.82
CA PHE A 19 -6.66 -8.42 -8.60
C PHE A 19 -6.57 -7.94 -10.04
N ILE A 20 -6.08 -6.72 -10.27
CA ILE A 20 -5.89 -6.18 -11.63
C ILE A 20 -4.81 -6.99 -12.36
N GLY A 21 -3.69 -7.26 -11.71
CA GLY A 21 -2.64 -8.12 -12.29
C GLY A 21 -3.16 -9.52 -12.62
N GLY A 22 -3.88 -10.16 -11.70
CA GLY A 22 -4.50 -11.47 -11.90
C GLY A 22 -5.58 -11.48 -12.99
N TYR A 23 -6.40 -10.43 -13.07
CA TYR A 23 -7.41 -10.29 -14.13
C TYR A 23 -6.77 -10.18 -15.52
N VAL A 24 -5.73 -9.34 -15.67
CA VAL A 24 -5.00 -9.20 -16.94
C VAL A 24 -4.26 -10.49 -17.29
N THR A 25 -3.70 -11.17 -16.30
CA THR A 25 -3.08 -12.50 -16.45
C THR A 25 -4.07 -13.53 -17.00
N ALA A 26 -5.31 -13.53 -16.52
CA ALA A 26 -6.35 -14.47 -16.97
C ALA A 26 -6.85 -14.22 -18.41
N HIS A 27 -6.66 -13.02 -18.95
CA HIS A 27 -7.10 -12.65 -20.31
C HIS A 27 -5.94 -12.57 -21.32
N THR A 28 -4.71 -12.85 -20.89
CA THR A 28 -3.53 -12.89 -21.77
C THR A 28 -3.31 -14.30 -22.28
N ILE A 29 -3.25 -14.44 -23.62
CA ILE A 29 -3.02 -15.72 -24.30
C ILE A 29 -1.53 -16.11 -24.27
N VAL A 30 -0.65 -15.12 -24.08
CA VAL A 30 0.81 -15.28 -24.06
C VAL A 30 1.30 -15.46 -22.63
N VAL A 31 1.84 -16.65 -22.33
CA VAL A 31 2.31 -17.05 -21.00
C VAL A 31 3.32 -16.07 -20.41
N GLU A 32 4.27 -15.58 -21.20
CA GLU A 32 5.32 -14.65 -20.74
C GLU A 32 4.73 -13.32 -20.25
N ALA A 33 3.72 -12.80 -20.95
CA ALA A 33 3.03 -11.59 -20.54
C ALA A 33 2.21 -11.82 -19.26
N SER A 34 1.58 -12.98 -19.12
CA SER A 34 0.83 -13.38 -17.93
C SER A 34 1.70 -13.35 -16.67
N TRP A 35 2.91 -13.91 -16.71
CA TRP A 35 3.85 -13.87 -15.58
C TRP A 35 4.27 -12.45 -15.22
N PHE A 36 4.50 -11.60 -16.22
CA PHE A 36 4.83 -10.20 -16.00
C PHE A 36 3.69 -9.46 -15.27
N PHE A 37 2.44 -9.64 -15.70
CA PHE A 37 1.28 -9.00 -15.07
C PHE A 37 0.99 -9.54 -13.66
N ALA A 38 1.19 -10.83 -13.43
CA ALA A 38 1.07 -11.42 -12.10
C ALA A 38 2.11 -10.81 -11.14
N LEU A 39 3.39 -10.76 -11.54
CA LEU A 39 4.46 -10.16 -10.74
C LEU A 39 4.25 -8.65 -10.52
N ALA A 40 3.83 -7.92 -11.55
CA ALA A 40 3.54 -6.49 -11.45
C ALA A 40 2.37 -6.22 -10.48
N GLY A 41 1.28 -6.98 -10.58
CA GLY A 41 0.13 -6.86 -9.68
C GLY A 41 0.48 -7.15 -8.22
N SER A 42 1.22 -8.23 -7.97
CA SER A 42 1.73 -8.54 -6.63
C SER A 42 2.69 -7.47 -6.11
N GLY A 43 3.58 -6.96 -6.96
CA GLY A 43 4.51 -5.88 -6.62
C GLY A 43 3.82 -4.59 -6.21
N ILE A 44 2.80 -4.17 -6.97
CA ILE A 44 1.95 -3.00 -6.62
C ILE A 44 1.21 -3.25 -5.30
N GLY A 45 0.70 -4.46 -5.10
CA GLY A 45 0.06 -4.87 -3.86
C GLY A 45 0.97 -4.69 -2.63
N ILE A 46 2.18 -5.24 -2.72
CA ILE A 46 3.19 -5.16 -1.65
C ILE A 46 3.63 -3.71 -1.42
N ALA A 47 3.88 -2.95 -2.49
CA ALA A 47 4.26 -1.55 -2.39
C ALA A 47 3.19 -0.71 -1.66
N GLY A 48 1.91 -0.94 -1.97
CA GLY A 48 0.79 -0.31 -1.27
C GLY A 48 0.79 -0.61 0.23
N LEU A 49 1.01 -1.87 0.63
CA LEU A 49 1.10 -2.25 2.04
C LEU A 49 2.28 -1.61 2.76
N LEU A 50 3.45 -1.54 2.12
CA LEU A 50 4.64 -0.93 2.68
C LEU A 50 4.47 0.58 2.89
N VAL A 51 3.90 1.27 1.90
CA VAL A 51 3.59 2.70 2.00
C VAL A 51 2.59 2.93 3.14
N PHE A 52 1.50 2.16 3.20
CA PHE A 52 0.52 2.26 4.28
C PHE A 52 1.17 2.06 5.67
N ALA A 53 1.96 1.00 5.82
CA ALA A 53 2.64 0.68 7.07
C ALA A 53 3.66 1.75 7.49
N SER A 54 4.37 2.36 6.52
CA SER A 54 5.33 3.43 6.79
C SER A 54 4.65 4.68 7.36
N ILE A 55 3.52 5.08 6.77
CA ILE A 55 2.75 6.25 7.21
C ILE A 55 2.11 5.97 8.56
N ASP A 56 1.58 4.75 8.78
CA ASP A 56 1.01 4.37 10.07
C ASP A 56 2.03 4.40 11.21
N ARG A 57 3.24 3.88 10.97
CA ARG A 57 4.35 3.96 11.94
C ARG A 57 4.77 5.40 12.22
N GLY A 58 4.79 6.26 11.20
CA GLY A 58 5.11 7.68 11.34
C GLY A 58 4.11 8.41 12.25
N GLU A 59 2.81 8.19 12.04
CA GLU A 59 1.75 8.82 12.83
C GLU A 59 1.78 8.35 14.30
N ARG A 60 2.03 7.07 14.57
CA ARG A 60 2.14 6.56 15.94
C ARG A 60 3.28 7.23 16.71
N ARG A 61 4.43 7.46 16.06
CA ARG A 61 5.57 8.17 16.66
C ARG A 61 5.27 9.64 16.92
N ALA A 62 4.57 10.31 16.00
CA ALA A 62 4.16 11.70 16.18
C ALA A 62 3.17 11.86 17.36
N HIS A 63 2.18 10.97 17.47
CA HIS A 63 1.23 10.97 18.58
C HIS A 63 1.88 10.62 19.93
N ALA A 64 2.90 9.75 19.95
CA ALA A 64 3.66 9.45 21.15
C ALA A 64 4.47 10.68 21.63
N ARG A 65 5.13 11.40 20.71
CA ARG A 65 5.85 12.64 21.04
C ARG A 65 4.91 13.73 21.56
N ALA A 66 3.76 13.92 20.92
CA ALA A 66 2.76 14.88 21.36
C ALA A 66 2.27 14.59 22.79
N ARG A 67 2.03 13.33 23.14
CA ARG A 67 1.64 12.93 24.50
C ARG A 67 2.73 13.18 25.56
N ASN A 68 3.99 12.92 25.22
CA ASN A 68 5.10 13.14 26.15
C ASN A 68 5.34 14.63 26.41
N LEU A 69 5.09 15.50 25.43
CA LEU A 69 5.14 16.96 25.61
C LEU A 69 4.01 17.47 26.51
N VAL A 70 2.79 16.93 26.40
CA VAL A 70 1.64 17.33 27.22
C VAL A 70 1.75 16.83 28.67
N ARG A 71 2.46 15.73 28.93
CA ARG A 71 2.65 15.19 30.30
C ARG A 71 3.89 15.73 31.01
N GLY A 72 4.80 16.38 30.29
CA GLY A 72 6.01 16.99 30.83
C GLY A 72 5.88 18.49 31.11
N ALA A 73 4.73 19.09 30.79
CA ALA A 73 4.34 20.46 31.13
C ALA A 73 3.35 20.42 32.30
#